data_AF-A0A072VCI0-F1
#
_entry.id   AF-A0A072VCI0-F1
#
_cell.length_a   1.000
_cell.length_b   1.000
_cell.length_c   1.000
_cell.angle_alpha   90.00
_cell.angle_beta   90.00
_cell.angle_gamma   90.00
#
_symmetry.space_group_name_H-M   'P 1'
#
loop_
_entity.id
_entity.type
_entity.pdbx_description
1 polymer ?
#
loop_
_entity_poly.entity_id
_entity_poly.type
_entity_poly.pdbx_seq_one_letter_code
_entity_poly.pdbx_strand_id
1 'polypeptide(L)'
;MAHIVAFVTIFLITMCPISSSISCDNVYWDFVTCLWYLAAYESEPTTRCCKTVAKQYEESICECIENLGNDLDIRFDLSRIDDLPNKCHEPKSLNCSK
;
A
#
# COMPACT_ATOMS: atom_id res chain seq x y z
N MET A 1 14.97 -30.88 32.77
CA MET A 1 14.30 -31.03 31.46
C MET A 1 13.20 -29.99 31.22
N ALA A 2 12.43 -29.60 32.25
CA ALA A 2 11.38 -28.57 32.14
C ALA A 2 11.85 -27.18 31.64
N HIS A 3 13.07 -26.74 32.02
CA HIS A 3 13.61 -25.46 31.57
C HIS A 3 13.90 -25.40 30.07
N ILE A 4 14.30 -26.52 29.46
CA ILE A 4 14.59 -26.60 28.02
C ILE A 4 13.29 -26.46 27.22
N VAL A 5 12.21 -27.08 27.71
CA VAL A 5 10.87 -26.98 27.11
C VAL A 5 10.31 -25.56 27.19
N ALA A 6 10.57 -24.85 28.29
CA ALA A 6 10.17 -23.45 28.45
C ALA A 6 10.90 -22.51 27.48
N PHE A 7 12.20 -22.70 27.27
CA PHE A 7 12.96 -21.88 26.31
C PHE A 7 12.54 -22.14 24.85
N VAL A 8 12.26 -23.40 24.49
CA VAL A 8 11.83 -23.77 23.13
C VAL A 8 10.42 -23.25 22.82
N THR A 9 9.52 -23.25 23.81
CA THR A 9 8.16 -22.70 23.65
C THR A 9 8.15 -21.17 23.53
N ILE A 10 9.02 -20.46 24.26
CA ILE A 10 9.13 -19.00 24.16
C ILE A 10 9.69 -18.58 22.79
N PHE A 11 10.67 -19.30 22.25
CA PHE A 11 11.28 -18.98 20.95
C PHE A 11 10.32 -19.17 19.75
N LEU A 12 9.38 -20.11 19.86
CA LEU A 12 8.36 -20.35 18.84
C LEU A 12 7.28 -19.25 18.80
N ILE A 13 7.07 -18.51 19.89
CA ILE A 13 6.07 -17.42 19.97
C ILE A 13 6.64 -16.11 19.40
N THR A 14 7.97 -15.95 19.35
CA THR A 14 8.65 -14.76 18.80
C THR A 14 8.91 -14.82 17.30
N MET A 15 8.57 -15.92 16.63
CA MET A 15 8.49 -15.97 15.17
C MET A 15 7.21 -15.23 14.75
N CYS A 16 7.22 -13.91 14.91
CA CYS A 16 6.32 -13.06 14.16
C CYS A 16 6.52 -13.47 12.69
N PRO A 17 5.47 -13.88 11.95
CA PRO A 17 5.63 -13.98 10.52
C PRO A 17 6.08 -12.59 10.10
N ILE A 18 7.33 -12.45 9.68
CA ILE A 18 7.72 -11.38 8.78
C ILE A 18 6.91 -11.72 7.54
N SER A 19 5.65 -11.28 7.52
CA SER A 19 4.85 -11.16 6.33
C SER A 19 5.82 -10.60 5.32
N SER A 20 6.07 -11.36 4.25
CA SER A 20 6.95 -10.92 3.19
C SER A 20 6.33 -9.65 2.66
N SER A 21 6.71 -8.51 3.24
CA SER A 21 6.32 -7.21 2.79
C SER A 21 7.00 -7.11 1.46
N ILE A 22 6.26 -7.44 0.40
CA ILE A 22 6.51 -6.87 -0.90
C ILE A 22 6.82 -5.42 -0.61
N SER A 23 8.06 -4.99 -0.88
CA SER A 23 8.60 -3.75 -0.36
C SER A 23 7.72 -2.60 -0.86
N CYS A 24 6.79 -2.20 -0.01
CA CYS A 24 5.90 -1.08 -0.24
C CYS A 24 6.69 0.23 -0.28
N ASP A 25 8.00 0.23 0.02
CA ASP A 25 8.87 1.39 -0.12
C ASP A 25 8.76 2.01 -1.52
N ASN A 26 8.78 1.18 -2.56
CA ASN A 26 8.66 1.69 -3.92
C ASN A 26 7.29 2.32 -4.14
N VAL A 27 6.21 1.66 -3.68
CA VAL A 27 4.84 2.18 -3.77
C VAL A 27 4.71 3.48 -2.98
N TYR A 28 5.28 3.56 -1.78
CA TYR A 28 5.28 4.72 -0.91
C TYR A 28 5.85 5.94 -1.62
N TRP A 29 7.11 5.86 -2.08
CA TRP A 29 7.79 6.98 -2.74
C TRP A 29 7.06 7.47 -3.99
N ASP A 30 6.45 6.53 -4.68
CA ASP A 30 5.71 6.73 -5.89
C ASP A 30 4.34 7.38 -5.65
N PHE A 31 3.56 6.86 -4.68
CA PHE A 31 2.20 7.28 -4.36
C PHE A 31 2.12 8.54 -3.49
N VAL A 32 3.22 8.96 -2.85
CA VAL A 32 3.31 10.29 -2.23
C VAL A 32 2.93 11.40 -3.22
N THR A 33 3.19 11.21 -4.51
CA THR A 33 2.83 12.17 -5.57
C THR A 33 1.33 12.20 -5.89
N CYS A 34 0.59 11.16 -5.48
CA CYS A 34 -0.86 11.01 -5.62
C CYS A 34 -1.64 11.38 -4.36
N LEU A 35 -0.95 11.56 -3.23
CA LEU A 35 -1.53 11.68 -1.90
C LEU A 35 -2.64 12.74 -1.81
N TRP A 36 -2.42 13.94 -2.35
CA TRP A 36 -3.42 15.02 -2.33
C TRP A 36 -4.72 14.65 -3.05
N TYR A 37 -4.62 13.92 -4.16
CA TYR A 37 -5.79 13.44 -4.88
C TYR A 37 -6.48 12.30 -4.11
N LEU A 38 -5.71 11.33 -3.59
CA LEU A 38 -6.25 10.18 -2.85
C LEU A 38 -6.91 10.56 -1.53
N ALA A 39 -6.38 11.58 -0.86
CA ALA A 39 -6.94 12.17 0.36
C ALA A 39 -8.09 13.15 0.10
N ALA A 40 -8.56 13.24 -1.15
CA ALA A 40 -9.64 14.13 -1.59
C ALA A 40 -9.41 15.64 -1.39
N TYR A 41 -8.16 16.07 -1.20
CA TYR A 41 -7.80 17.49 -1.13
C TYR A 41 -7.80 18.16 -2.51
N GLU A 42 -7.41 17.42 -3.55
CA GLU A 42 -7.38 17.90 -4.94
C GLU A 42 -8.33 17.08 -5.81
N SER A 43 -9.01 17.72 -6.77
CA SER A 43 -9.95 17.03 -7.66
C SER A 43 -9.28 16.25 -8.79
N GLU A 44 -8.04 16.59 -9.15
CA GLU A 44 -7.30 15.98 -10.25
C GLU A 44 -5.94 15.42 -9.79
N PRO A 45 -5.50 14.27 -10.32
CA PRO A 45 -4.16 13.75 -10.07
C PRO A 45 -3.11 14.60 -10.79
N THR A 46 -1.94 14.73 -10.18
CA THR A 46 -0.82 15.41 -10.83
C THR A 46 -0.26 14.57 -11.99
N THR A 47 0.38 15.19 -12.97
CA THR A 47 1.09 14.46 -14.03
C THR A 47 2.14 13.49 -13.47
N ARG A 48 2.73 13.82 -12.31
CA ARG A 48 3.70 12.96 -11.64
C ARG A 48 3.02 11.72 -11.05
N CYS A 49 1.86 11.90 -10.43
CA CYS A 49 1.00 10.79 -9.99
C CYS A 49 0.62 9.87 -11.15
N CYS A 50 0.22 10.39 -12.30
CA CYS A 50 -0.14 9.52 -13.42
C CYS A 50 1.03 8.71 -13.98
N LYS A 51 2.24 9.29 -14.03
CA LYS A 51 3.46 8.54 -14.39
C LYS A 51 3.75 7.41 -13.41
N THR A 52 3.38 7.59 -12.16
CA THR A 52 3.47 6.56 -11.14
C THR A 52 2.49 5.42 -11.43
N VAL A 53 1.23 5.73 -11.72
CA VAL A 53 0.17 4.74 -12.00
C VAL A 53 0.49 3.87 -13.22
N ALA A 54 1.20 4.43 -14.21
CA ALA A 54 1.70 3.70 -15.37
C ALA A 54 2.72 2.59 -15.01
N LYS A 55 3.27 2.58 -13.78
CA LYS A 55 4.23 1.57 -13.35
C LYS A 55 3.54 0.24 -13.05
N GLN A 56 4.29 -0.82 -13.28
CA GLN A 56 3.82 -2.17 -13.02
C GLN A 56 4.02 -2.50 -11.54
N TYR A 57 2.95 -2.41 -10.76
CA TYR A 57 2.94 -2.88 -9.37
C TYR A 57 2.46 -4.32 -9.25
N GLU A 58 2.97 -5.01 -8.24
CA GLU A 58 2.56 -6.35 -7.83
C GLU A 58 1.15 -6.34 -7.23
N GLU A 59 0.61 -7.55 -7.01
CA GLU A 59 -0.77 -7.77 -6.53
C GLU A 59 -1.06 -7.13 -5.16
N SER A 60 -0.04 -6.74 -4.39
CA SER A 60 -0.14 -6.14 -3.07
C SER A 60 -0.23 -4.60 -3.05
N ILE A 61 -0.36 -3.93 -4.19
CA ILE A 61 -0.38 -2.47 -4.22
C ILE A 61 -1.47 -1.84 -3.34
N CYS A 62 -2.65 -2.45 -3.27
CA CYS A 62 -3.73 -1.94 -2.43
C CYS A 62 -3.38 -1.99 -0.95
N GLU A 63 -2.77 -3.09 -0.49
CA GLU A 63 -2.25 -3.20 0.88
C GLU A 63 -1.17 -2.15 1.15
N CYS A 64 -0.30 -1.88 0.18
CA CYS A 64 0.71 -0.82 0.30
C CYS A 64 0.10 0.59 0.39
N ILE A 65 -0.96 0.88 -0.37
CA ILE A 65 -1.66 2.17 -0.32
C ILE A 65 -2.42 2.32 1.01
N GLU A 66 -3.05 1.26 1.50
CA GLU A 66 -3.70 1.24 2.81
C GLU A 66 -2.69 1.47 3.94
N ASN A 67 -1.55 0.77 3.92
CA ASN A 67 -0.48 0.95 4.90
C ASN A 67 0.09 2.38 4.86
N LEU A 68 0.28 2.96 3.67
CA LEU A 68 0.68 4.36 3.51
C LEU A 68 -0.33 5.33 4.18
N GLY A 69 -1.63 5.08 4.00
CA GLY A 69 -2.68 5.88 4.64
C GLY A 69 -2.61 5.77 6.17
N ASN A 70 -2.46 4.55 6.68
CA ASN A 70 -2.33 4.28 8.11
C ASN A 70 -1.08 4.95 8.72
N ASP A 71 0.08 4.87 8.04
CA ASP A 71 1.34 5.46 8.50
C ASP A 71 1.29 6.99 8.57
N LEU A 72 0.50 7.61 7.68
CA LEU A 72 0.33 9.06 7.59
C LEU A 72 -0.88 9.58 8.37
N ASP A 73 -1.66 8.70 9.00
CA ASP A 73 -2.96 9.01 9.63
C ASP A 73 -3.94 9.71 8.66
N ILE A 74 -3.97 9.23 7.41
CA ILE A 74 -4.84 9.73 6.33
C ILE A 74 -5.77 8.61 5.86
N ARG A 75 -7.07 8.91 5.82
CA ARG A 75 -8.04 8.03 5.16
C ARG A 75 -8.11 8.38 3.67
N PHE A 76 -7.63 7.48 2.83
CA PHE A 76 -7.80 7.62 1.39
C PHE A 76 -9.20 7.20 0.96
N ASP A 77 -9.69 7.87 -0.08
CA ASP A 77 -10.95 7.53 -0.74
C ASP A 77 -10.71 6.37 -1.71
N LEU A 78 -11.22 5.18 -1.37
CA LEU A 78 -11.07 3.98 -2.19
C LEU A 78 -11.64 4.15 -3.60
N SER A 79 -12.73 4.90 -3.76
CA SER A 79 -13.31 5.16 -5.09
C SER A 79 -12.37 5.97 -5.96
N ARG A 80 -11.58 6.87 -5.36
CA ARG A 80 -10.56 7.64 -6.08
C ARG A 80 -9.33 6.80 -6.42
N ILE A 81 -8.97 5.82 -5.60
CA ILE A 81 -7.90 4.86 -5.91
C ILE A 81 -8.30 4.03 -7.13
N ASP A 82 -9.52 3.51 -7.14
CA ASP A 82 -10.03 2.66 -8.23
C ASP A 82 -10.21 3.46 -9.53
N ASP A 83 -10.60 4.73 -9.44
CA ASP A 83 -10.75 5.62 -10.61
C ASP A 83 -9.44 6.24 -11.11
N LEU A 84 -8.36 6.13 -10.32
CA LEU A 84 -7.08 6.77 -10.62
C LEU A 84 -6.51 6.38 -12.00
N PRO A 85 -6.55 5.10 -12.43
CA PRO A 85 -6.12 4.73 -13.78
C PRO A 85 -6.98 5.37 -14.88
N ASN A 86 -8.30 5.46 -14.69
CA ASN A 86 -9.18 6.09 -15.66
C ASN A 86 -8.83 7.57 -15.84
N LYS A 87 -8.64 8.29 -14.71
CA LYS A 87 -8.21 9.70 -14.73
C LYS A 87 -6.86 9.91 -15.39
N CYS A 88 -5.95 8.96 -15.21
CA CYS A 88 -4.63 9.01 -15.82
C CYS A 88 -4.60 8.45 -17.26
N HIS A 89 -5.73 7.99 -17.78
CA HIS A 89 -5.86 7.30 -19.07
C HIS A 89 -4.93 6.07 -19.19
N GLU A 90 -4.71 5.38 -18.07
CA GLU A 90 -3.91 4.17 -18.01
C GLU A 90 -4.79 2.93 -18.20
N PRO A 91 -4.37 1.95 -19.02
CA PRO A 91 -5.19 0.79 -19.35
C PRO A 91 -5.35 -0.21 -18.20
N LYS A 92 -4.57 -0.07 -17.12
CA LYS A 92 -4.52 -1.04 -16.02
C LYS A 92 -5.32 -0.53 -14.83
N SER A 93 -6.36 -1.26 -14.43
CA SER A 93 -7.13 -0.96 -13.22
C SER A 93 -6.35 -1.27 -11.95
N LEU A 94 -6.43 -0.39 -10.96
CA LEU A 94 -6.16 -0.66 -9.56
C LEU A 94 -7.52 -1.06 -8.98
N ASN A 95 -7.64 -2.27 -8.44
CA ASN A 95 -8.90 -2.73 -7.85
C ASN A 95 -8.67 -2.97 -6.37
N CYS A 96 -8.88 -1.92 -5.58
CA CYS A 96 -8.66 -1.91 -4.14
C CYS A 96 -9.98 -2.00 -3.35
N SER A 97 -11.13 -1.72 -3.97
CA SER A 97 -12.43 -2.13 -3.42
C SER A 97 -12.60 -3.65 -3.54
N LYS A 98 -12.55 -4.35 -2.40
CA LYS A 98 -13.04 -5.74 -2.29
C LYS A 98 -14.52 -5.77 -1.95
#